data_AF-A0A1Q6U4Z1-F1
#
_entry.id   AF-A0A1Q6U4Z1-F1
#
_cell.length_a   1.000
_cell.length_b   1.000
_cell.length_c   1.000
_cell.angle_alpha   90.00
_cell.angle_beta   90.00
_cell.angle_gamma   90.00
#
_symmetry.space_group_name_H-M   'P 1'
#
loop_
_entity.id
_entity.type
_entity.pdbx_description
1 polymer ?
#
loop_
_entity_poly.entity_id
_entity_poly.type
_entity_poly.pdbx_seq_one_letter_code
_entity_poly.pdbx_strand_id
1 'polypeptide(L)'
;MDEKYILNRLIELRNALKQSGNAFAKKLNIPQTTYLRYETGQRKISADLIIKLVLICNVNPFWLFTGEGNMFINPDINSGERQNDTSVDTKSSQFGKRLSELQAKHNFLDREMSILLKISENDYIKLITGKIKPDLDILNRLKQNFKVSIDYLLYGD
;
A
#
# COMPACT_ATOMS: atom_id res chain seq x y z
N MET A 1 13.09 -10.50 -26.36
CA MET A 1 12.90 -10.25 -24.92
C MET A 1 14.16 -10.74 -24.24
N ASP A 2 14.96 -9.83 -23.70
CA ASP A 2 16.25 -10.20 -23.12
C ASP A 2 16.01 -10.86 -21.75
N GLU A 3 16.33 -12.14 -21.64
CA GLU A 3 16.13 -12.98 -20.44
C GLU A 3 16.75 -12.34 -19.20
N LYS A 4 17.78 -11.49 -19.37
CA LYS A 4 18.43 -10.71 -18.31
C LYS A 4 17.46 -9.84 -17.51
N TYR A 5 16.41 -9.30 -18.13
CA TYR A 5 15.46 -8.41 -17.45
C TYR A 5 14.51 -9.15 -16.51
N ILE A 6 14.06 -10.37 -16.85
CA ILE A 6 13.18 -11.14 -15.97
C ILE A 6 13.94 -11.62 -14.72
N LEU A 7 15.22 -12.01 -14.88
CA LEU A 7 16.07 -12.44 -13.78
C LEU A 7 16.23 -11.35 -12.72
N ASN A 8 16.52 -10.12 -13.14
CA ASN A 8 16.62 -8.97 -12.24
C ASN A 8 15.31 -8.74 -11.47
N ARG A 9 14.16 -8.90 -12.14
CA ARG A 9 12.84 -8.74 -11.50
C ARG A 9 12.51 -9.81 -10.46
N LEU A 10 13.04 -11.04 -10.58
CA LEU A 10 12.93 -12.05 -9.51
C LEU A 10 13.68 -11.60 -8.25
N ILE A 11 14.88 -11.05 -8.43
CA ILE A 11 15.70 -10.53 -7.33
C ILE A 11 15.01 -9.32 -6.69
N GLU A 12 14.52 -8.38 -7.51
CA GLU A 12 13.74 -7.22 -7.06
C GLU A 12 12.51 -7.64 -6.25
N LEU A 13 11.73 -8.59 -6.76
CA LEU A 13 10.55 -9.12 -6.09
C LEU A 13 10.91 -9.72 -4.72
N ARG A 14 11.93 -10.57 -4.66
CA ARG A 14 12.37 -11.19 -3.41
C ARG A 14 12.81 -10.14 -2.38
N ASN A 15 13.53 -9.11 -2.84
CA ASN A 15 13.99 -8.01 -2.00
C ASN A 15 12.81 -7.13 -1.52
N ALA A 16 11.82 -6.86 -2.37
CA ALA A 16 10.61 -6.11 -2.01
C ALA A 16 9.81 -6.81 -0.92
N LEU A 17 9.75 -8.15 -0.96
CA LEU A 17 9.14 -8.99 0.08
C LEU A 17 10.03 -9.19 1.32
N LYS A 18 11.22 -8.58 1.35
CA LYS A 18 12.22 -8.66 2.45
C LYS A 18 12.57 -10.11 2.82
N GLN A 19 12.61 -11.01 1.83
CA GLN A 19 12.92 -12.43 2.06
C GLN A 19 14.32 -12.82 1.60
N SER A 20 14.99 -13.70 2.36
CA SER A 20 16.20 -14.37 1.90
C SER A 20 15.88 -15.37 0.79
N GLY A 21 16.87 -15.75 -0.04
CA GLY A 21 16.66 -16.75 -1.10
C GLY A 21 16.11 -18.09 -0.55
N ASN A 22 16.54 -18.49 0.65
CA ASN A 22 16.02 -19.69 1.31
C ASN A 22 14.57 -19.51 1.78
N ALA A 23 14.26 -18.41 2.47
CA ALA A 23 12.89 -18.14 2.93
C ALA A 23 11.90 -18.03 1.76
N PHE A 24 12.32 -17.41 0.67
CA PHE A 24 11.50 -17.24 -0.53
C PHE A 24 11.29 -18.58 -1.26
N ALA A 25 12.33 -19.41 -1.40
CA ALA A 25 12.20 -20.75 -1.96
C ALA A 25 11.24 -21.63 -1.14
N LYS A 26 11.36 -21.59 0.20
CA LYS A 26 10.42 -22.27 1.11
C LYS A 26 8.98 -21.76 0.92
N LYS A 27 8.77 -20.44 0.83
CA LYS A 27 7.45 -19.83 0.59
C LYS A 27 6.81 -20.34 -0.71
N LEU A 28 7.60 -20.49 -1.78
CA LEU A 28 7.12 -21.01 -3.07
C LEU A 28 7.01 -22.53 -3.12
N ASN A 29 7.37 -23.24 -2.05
CA ASN A 29 7.50 -24.70 -2.03
C ASN A 29 8.41 -25.22 -3.15
N ILE A 30 9.60 -24.62 -3.27
CA ILE A 30 10.64 -24.98 -4.24
C ILE A 30 11.95 -25.23 -3.46
N PRO A 31 12.75 -26.25 -3.83
CA PRO A 31 14.08 -26.42 -3.24
C PRO A 31 14.94 -25.17 -3.41
N GLN A 32 15.63 -24.71 -2.35
CA GLN A 32 16.48 -23.51 -2.39
C GLN A 32 17.47 -23.52 -3.55
N THR A 33 18.10 -24.66 -3.81
CA THR A 33 19.05 -24.84 -4.91
C THR A 33 18.39 -24.62 -6.27
N THR A 34 17.13 -25.05 -6.43
CA THR A 34 16.36 -24.83 -7.67
C THR A 34 16.02 -23.36 -7.84
N TYR A 35 15.61 -22.68 -6.75
CA TYR A 35 15.33 -21.26 -6.79
C TYR A 35 16.56 -20.43 -7.17
N LEU A 36 17.72 -20.71 -6.56
CA LEU A 36 18.98 -20.02 -6.85
C LEU A 36 19.38 -20.14 -8.33
N ARG A 37 19.13 -21.30 -8.95
CA ARG A 37 19.40 -21.51 -10.39
C ARG A 37 18.54 -20.64 -11.28
N TYR A 38 17.34 -20.24 -10.84
CA TYR A 38 16.55 -19.24 -11.56
C TYR A 38 17.23 -17.88 -11.45
N GLU A 39 17.49 -17.36 -10.24
CA GLU A 39 18.08 -16.00 -10.07
C GLU A 39 19.45 -15.83 -10.74
N THR A 40 20.25 -16.90 -10.81
CA THR A 40 21.57 -16.88 -11.45
C THR A 40 21.53 -17.10 -12.96
N GLY A 41 20.34 -17.30 -13.55
CA GLY A 41 20.19 -17.57 -14.99
C GLY A 41 20.63 -18.97 -15.42
N GLN A 42 21.03 -19.84 -14.48
CA GLN A 42 21.42 -21.22 -14.76
C GLN A 42 20.22 -22.12 -15.13
N ARG A 43 18.99 -21.63 -14.97
CA ARG A 43 17.75 -22.31 -15.33
C ARG A 43 16.74 -21.29 -15.88
N LYS A 44 16.13 -21.60 -17.03
CA LYS A 44 15.02 -20.81 -17.57
C LYS A 44 13.80 -20.88 -16.65
N ILE A 45 13.15 -19.73 -16.48
CA ILE A 45 11.93 -19.61 -15.66
C ILE A 45 10.84 -20.50 -16.25
N SER A 46 10.25 -21.36 -15.40
CA SER A 46 9.16 -22.24 -15.78
C SER A 46 7.80 -21.55 -15.59
N ALA A 47 6.79 -21.99 -16.35
CA ALA A 47 5.40 -21.62 -16.11
C ALA A 47 4.95 -21.94 -14.67
N ASP A 48 5.39 -23.07 -14.10
CA ASP A 48 5.11 -23.43 -12.70
C ASP A 48 5.64 -22.38 -11.70
N LEU A 49 6.85 -21.86 -11.91
CA LEU A 49 7.39 -20.78 -11.08
C LEU A 49 6.52 -19.53 -11.20
N ILE A 50 6.15 -19.13 -12.43
CA ILE A 50 5.32 -17.95 -12.66
C ILE A 50 3.96 -18.09 -11.96
N ILE A 51 3.30 -19.25 -12.08
CA ILE A 51 2.02 -19.53 -11.41
C ILE A 51 2.18 -19.39 -9.89
N LYS A 52 3.25 -19.94 -9.31
CA LYS A 52 3.53 -19.80 -7.87
C LYS A 52 3.76 -18.35 -7.46
N LEU A 53 4.49 -17.56 -8.25
CA LEU A 53 4.71 -16.14 -7.98
C LEU A 53 3.39 -15.35 -8.03
N VAL A 54 2.51 -15.65 -8.99
CA VAL A 54 1.19 -15.01 -9.09
C VAL A 54 0.32 -15.42 -7.90
N LEU A 55 0.15 -16.71 -7.62
CA LEU A 55 -0.80 -17.18 -6.61
C LEU A 55 -0.34 -16.98 -5.17
N ILE A 56 0.97 -17.10 -4.89
CA ILE A 56 1.51 -17.08 -3.52
C ILE A 56 2.06 -15.70 -3.15
N CYS A 57 2.61 -14.98 -4.13
CA CYS A 57 3.23 -13.67 -3.92
C CYS A 57 2.39 -12.52 -4.48
N ASN A 58 1.23 -12.81 -5.07
CA ASN A 58 0.33 -11.84 -5.70
C ASN A 58 1.05 -10.95 -6.72
N VAL A 59 2.00 -11.53 -7.46
CA VAL A 59 2.83 -10.78 -8.42
C VAL A 59 2.01 -10.51 -9.68
N ASN A 60 2.12 -9.29 -10.20
CA ASN A 60 1.57 -8.95 -11.50
C ASN A 60 2.44 -9.57 -12.61
N PRO A 61 1.93 -10.54 -13.39
CA PRO A 61 2.71 -11.17 -14.45
C PRO A 61 3.11 -10.16 -15.53
N PHE A 62 2.29 -9.15 -15.81
CA PHE A 62 2.63 -8.11 -16.78
C PHE A 62 3.91 -7.37 -16.37
N TRP A 63 4.00 -6.93 -15.11
CA TRP A 63 5.22 -6.33 -14.56
C TRP A 63 6.41 -7.30 -14.59
N LEU A 64 6.21 -8.58 -14.26
CA LEU A 64 7.29 -9.58 -14.28
C LEU A 64 7.93 -9.77 -15.67
N PHE A 65 7.17 -9.59 -16.74
CA PHE A 65 7.65 -9.74 -18.12
C PHE A 65 8.11 -8.43 -18.78
N THR A 66 7.46 -7.32 -18.47
CA THR A 66 7.70 -6.03 -19.14
C THR A 66 8.50 -5.06 -18.27
N GLY A 67 8.36 -5.14 -16.95
CA GLY A 67 8.83 -4.12 -16.00
C GLY A 67 7.87 -2.95 -15.85
N GLU A 68 6.74 -2.96 -16.55
CA GLU A 68 5.75 -1.90 -16.53
C GLU A 68 4.61 -2.19 -15.54
N GLY A 69 4.06 -1.13 -14.94
CA GLY A 69 2.99 -1.23 -13.95
C GLY A 69 3.46 -1.60 -12.54
N ASN A 70 2.52 -1.99 -11.68
CA ASN A 70 2.80 -2.35 -10.28
C ASN A 70 3.34 -3.79 -10.18
N MET A 71 4.31 -4.01 -9.29
CA MET A 71 4.90 -5.32 -9.00
C MET A 71 3.88 -6.33 -8.47
N PHE A 72 2.98 -5.88 -7.61
CA PHE A 72 1.92 -6.70 -7.03
C PHE A 72 0.58 -6.38 -7.67
N ILE A 73 -0.25 -7.42 -7.79
CA ILE A 73 -1.69 -7.26 -8.01
C ILE A 73 -2.22 -6.63 -6.72
N ASN A 74 -2.84 -5.46 -6.81
CA ASN A 74 -3.48 -4.87 -5.64
C ASN A 74 -4.67 -5.76 -5.26
N PRO A 75 -4.83 -6.14 -3.98
CA PRO A 75 -6.04 -6.83 -3.55
C PRO A 75 -7.24 -5.96 -3.95
N ASP A 76 -8.27 -6.60 -4.52
CA ASP A 76 -9.49 -5.88 -4.87
C ASP A 76 -10.22 -5.50 -3.58
N ILE A 77 -9.92 -4.30 -3.08
CA ILE A 77 -10.56 -3.72 -1.90
C ILE A 77 -12.06 -3.45 -2.11
N ASN A 78 -12.57 -3.65 -3.33
CA ASN A 78 -13.99 -3.57 -3.67
C ASN A 78 -14.62 -4.94 -3.96
N SER A 79 -13.95 -6.05 -3.60
CA SER A 79 -14.46 -7.42 -3.83
C SER A 79 -15.79 -7.72 -3.11
N GLY A 80 -16.11 -6.95 -2.06
CA GLY A 80 -17.27 -7.20 -1.21
C GLY A 80 -17.11 -8.39 -0.27
N GLU A 81 -15.91 -8.99 -0.22
CA GLU A 81 -15.62 -10.10 0.69
C GLU A 81 -15.66 -9.65 2.16
N ARG A 82 -16.20 -10.52 3.01
CA ARG A 82 -16.26 -10.25 4.45
C ARG A 82 -14.86 -10.33 5.05
N GLN A 83 -14.42 -9.25 5.67
CA GLN A 83 -13.24 -9.21 6.54
C GLN A 83 -13.61 -8.91 8.00
N ASN A 84 -12.69 -9.21 8.92
CA ASN A 84 -12.81 -8.89 10.35
C ASN A 84 -11.58 -8.11 10.81
N ASP A 85 -11.34 -6.94 10.21
CA ASP A 85 -10.21 -6.08 10.59
C ASP A 85 -10.52 -5.39 11.92
N THR A 86 -9.95 -5.91 13.00
CA THR A 86 -10.07 -5.34 14.35
C THR A 86 -9.18 -4.13 14.58
N SER A 87 -8.31 -3.78 13.63
CA SER A 87 -7.40 -2.63 13.72
C SER A 87 -8.04 -1.32 13.25
N VAL A 88 -9.24 -1.36 12.66
CA VAL A 88 -9.94 -0.21 12.06
C VAL A 88 -10.10 0.93 13.06
N ASP A 89 -10.55 0.67 14.29
CA ASP A 89 -10.72 1.70 15.31
C ASP A 89 -9.39 2.37 15.68
N THR A 90 -8.35 1.55 15.90
CA THR A 90 -6.99 2.01 16.20
C THR A 90 -6.45 2.89 15.07
N LYS A 91 -6.62 2.47 13.82
CA LYS A 91 -6.20 3.24 12.64
C LYS A 91 -6.98 4.55 12.51
N SER A 92 -8.29 4.52 12.72
CA SER A 92 -9.18 5.69 12.69
C SER A 92 -8.81 6.76 13.72
N SER A 93 -8.31 6.34 14.89
CA SER A 93 -7.87 7.27 15.94
C SER A 93 -6.71 8.18 15.52
N GLN A 94 -5.93 7.77 14.50
CA GLN A 94 -4.80 8.53 13.98
C GLN A 94 -5.21 9.58 12.93
N PHE A 95 -6.50 9.71 12.62
CA PHE A 95 -7.01 10.69 11.66
C PHE A 95 -6.55 12.12 11.98
N GLY A 96 -6.69 12.54 13.25
CA GLY A 96 -6.33 13.90 13.66
C GLY A 96 -4.86 14.23 13.41
N LYS A 97 -3.97 13.27 13.68
CA LYS A 97 -2.53 13.38 13.42
C LYS A 97 -2.24 13.56 11.92
N ARG A 98 -2.83 12.73 11.07
CA ARG A 98 -2.65 12.84 9.60
C ARG A 98 -3.22 14.15 9.05
N LEU A 99 -4.32 14.63 9.62
CA LEU A 99 -4.87 15.94 9.28
C LEU A 99 -3.92 17.08 9.67
N SER A 100 -3.28 17.01 10.85
CA SER A 100 -2.25 17.96 11.25
C SER A 100 -1.02 17.93 10.34
N GLU A 101 -0.60 16.74 9.90
CA GLU A 101 0.49 16.60 8.92
C GLU A 101 0.13 17.25 7.58
N LEU A 102 -1.10 17.06 7.11
CA LEU A 102 -1.61 17.71 5.90
C LEU A 102 -1.64 19.24 6.06
N GLN A 103 -2.13 19.75 7.20
CA GLN A 103 -2.11 21.18 7.52
C GLN A 103 -0.68 21.75 7.47
N ALA A 104 0.25 21.09 8.17
CA ALA A 104 1.64 21.53 8.26
C ALA A 104 2.34 21.55 6.88
N LYS A 105 2.05 20.56 6.02
CA LYS A 105 2.57 20.51 4.65
C LYS A 105 2.20 21.73 3.82
N HIS A 106 1.05 22.35 4.10
CA HIS A 106 0.58 23.56 3.42
C HIS A 106 0.89 24.85 4.19
N ASN A 107 1.56 24.77 5.34
CA ASN A 107 1.82 25.89 6.26
C ASN A 107 0.54 26.62 6.70
N PHE A 108 -0.59 25.91 6.81
CA PHE A 108 -1.83 26.52 7.26
C PHE A 108 -1.91 26.64 8.78
N LEU A 109 -2.50 27.74 9.23
CA LEU A 109 -2.93 27.93 10.61
C LEU A 109 -4.23 27.17 10.90
N ASP A 110 -4.51 26.91 12.18
CA ASP A 110 -5.74 26.23 12.62
C ASP A 110 -7.00 26.96 12.14
N ARG A 111 -7.00 28.30 12.23
CA ARG A 111 -8.05 29.14 11.66
C ARG A 111 -8.27 28.92 10.17
N GLU A 112 -7.21 28.89 9.36
CA GLU A 112 -7.32 28.75 7.91
C GLU A 112 -7.90 27.39 7.53
N MET A 113 -7.44 26.33 8.20
CA MET A 113 -8.01 25.00 8.03
C MET A 113 -9.47 24.94 8.47
N SER A 114 -9.84 25.57 9.59
CA SER A 114 -11.23 25.60 10.05
C SER A 114 -12.16 26.27 9.04
N ILE A 115 -11.70 27.34 8.37
CA ILE A 115 -12.45 28.04 7.32
C ILE A 115 -12.63 27.14 6.10
N LEU A 116 -11.57 26.45 5.64
CA LEU A 116 -11.64 25.50 4.52
C LEU A 116 -12.61 24.35 4.81
N LEU A 117 -12.60 23.85 6.05
CA LEU A 117 -13.48 22.79 6.53
C LEU A 117 -14.85 23.30 7.01
N LYS A 118 -15.11 24.62 6.92
CA LYS A 118 -16.33 25.29 7.37
C LYS A 118 -16.82 24.82 8.75
N ILE A 119 -15.88 24.71 9.69
CA ILE A 119 -16.13 24.42 11.10
C ILE A 119 -15.54 25.53 11.96
N SER A 120 -15.86 25.55 13.26
CA SER A 120 -15.20 26.48 14.18
C SER A 120 -13.73 26.09 14.38
N GLU A 121 -12.88 27.08 14.67
CA GLU A 121 -11.46 26.84 15.02
C GLU A 121 -11.33 25.90 16.23
N ASN A 122 -12.23 26.03 17.21
CA ASN A 122 -12.30 25.12 18.35
C ASN A 122 -12.62 23.68 17.97
N ASP A 123 -13.55 23.47 17.03
CA ASP A 123 -13.89 22.12 16.57
C ASP A 123 -12.78 21.54 15.70
N TYR A 124 -12.09 22.38 14.93
CA TYR A 124 -10.88 21.96 14.22
C TYR A 124 -9.81 21.46 15.19
N ILE A 125 -9.53 22.19 16.28
CA ILE A 125 -8.59 21.75 17.33
C ILE A 125 -9.03 20.43 17.97
N LYS A 126 -10.32 20.27 18.28
CA LYS A 126 -10.86 19.00 18.80
C LYS A 126 -10.70 17.86 17.79
N LEU A 127 -10.84 18.14 16.50
CA LEU A 127 -10.71 17.16 15.43
C LEU A 127 -9.27 16.66 15.32
N ILE A 128 -8.29 17.57 15.27
CA ILE A 128 -6.86 17.19 15.17
C ILE A 128 -6.33 16.53 16.45
N THR A 129 -6.90 16.87 17.61
CA THR A 129 -6.58 16.22 18.90
C THR A 129 -7.35 14.92 19.13
N GLY A 130 -8.22 14.50 18.20
CA GLY A 130 -8.97 13.24 18.27
C GLY A 130 -10.12 13.23 19.28
N LYS A 131 -10.54 14.40 19.79
CA LYS A 131 -11.69 14.54 20.70
C LYS A 131 -13.03 14.42 19.98
N ILE A 132 -13.07 14.73 18.68
CA ILE A 132 -14.23 14.51 17.81
C ILE A 132 -13.78 13.74 16.56
N LYS A 133 -14.69 12.94 16.00
CA LYS A 133 -14.48 12.21 14.74
C LYS A 133 -14.91 13.07 13.55
N PRO A 134 -14.30 12.92 12.37
CA PRO A 134 -14.79 13.58 11.16
C PRO A 134 -16.17 13.03 10.77
N ASP A 135 -17.04 13.93 10.32
CA ASP A 135 -18.29 13.57 9.66
C ASP A 135 -18.13 13.60 8.14
N LEU A 136 -19.20 13.25 7.42
CA LEU A 136 -19.20 13.21 5.96
C LEU A 136 -18.91 14.58 5.33
N ASP A 137 -19.37 15.67 5.95
CA ASP A 137 -19.15 17.02 5.43
C ASP A 137 -17.68 17.42 5.52
N ILE A 138 -17.01 17.12 6.64
CA ILE A 138 -15.57 17.31 6.81
C ILE A 138 -14.81 16.50 5.76
N LEU A 139 -15.15 15.23 5.56
CA LEU A 139 -14.49 14.36 4.56
C LEU A 139 -14.67 14.89 3.13
N ASN A 140 -15.87 15.36 2.78
CA ASN A 140 -16.15 15.96 1.48
C ASN A 140 -15.34 17.24 1.26
N ARG A 141 -15.22 18.09 2.27
CA ARG A 141 -14.40 19.30 2.20
C ARG A 141 -12.92 18.99 2.06
N LEU A 142 -12.41 17.98 2.75
CA LEU A 142 -11.03 17.54 2.58
C LEU A 142 -10.78 17.08 1.14
N LYS A 143 -11.69 16.27 0.58
CA LYS A 143 -11.61 15.83 -0.82
C LYS A 143 -11.71 16.96 -1.84
N GLN A 144 -12.48 18.01 -1.53
CA GLN A 144 -12.61 19.19 -2.39
C GLN A 144 -11.35 20.05 -2.40
N ASN A 145 -10.71 20.23 -1.24
CA ASN A 145 -9.59 21.16 -1.08
C ASN A 145 -8.22 20.49 -1.31
N PHE A 146 -8.11 19.17 -1.17
CA PHE A 146 -6.84 18.46 -1.22
C PHE A 146 -6.89 17.23 -2.14
N LYS A 147 -5.84 17.04 -2.94
CA LYS A 147 -5.60 15.79 -3.67
C LYS A 147 -5.05 14.73 -2.71
N VAL A 148 -5.93 14.16 -1.88
CA VAL A 148 -5.60 13.18 -0.85
C VAL A 148 -6.64 12.06 -0.80
N SER A 149 -6.20 10.84 -0.48
CA SER A 149 -7.11 9.71 -0.26
C SER A 149 -7.80 9.85 1.11
N ILE A 150 -9.13 9.76 1.12
CA ILE A 150 -9.91 9.72 2.37
C ILE A 150 -9.60 8.44 3.16
N ASP A 151 -9.38 7.35 2.45
CA ASP A 151 -8.99 6.07 3.05
C ASP A 151 -7.66 6.21 3.80
N TYR A 152 -6.67 6.87 3.19
CA TYR A 152 -5.40 7.19 3.85
C TYR A 152 -5.59 8.07 5.09
N LEU A 153 -6.39 9.15 5.00
CA LEU A 153 -6.62 10.02 6.14
C LEU A 153 -7.29 9.28 7.31
N LEU A 154 -8.24 8.38 7.01
CA LEU A 154 -8.95 7.63 8.03
C LEU A 154 -8.14 6.44 8.55
N TYR A 155 -7.44 5.70 7.71
CA TYR A 155 -6.91 4.38 8.08
C TYR A 155 -5.38 4.25 7.93
N GLY A 156 -4.73 5.20 7.27
CA GLY A 156 -3.29 5.14 6.95
C GLY A 156 -3.00 4.25 5.75
N ASP A 157 -1.71 3.94 5.56
CA ASP A 157 -1.24 2.97 4.55
C ASP A 157 -1.39 1.51 5.02
#